data_AF-A0AAX3WQB3-F1
#
_entry.id   AF-A0AAX3WQB3-F1
#
_cell.length_a   1.000
_cell.length_b   1.000
_cell.length_c   1.000
_cell.angle_alpha   90.00
_cell.angle_beta   90.00
_cell.angle_gamma   90.00
#
_symmetry.space_group_name_H-M   'P 1'
#
loop_
_entity.id
_entity.type
_entity.pdbx_description
1 polymer ?
#
loop_
_entity_poly.entity_id
_entity_poly.type
_entity_poly.pdbx_seq_one_letter_code
_entity_poly.pdbx_strand_id
1 'polypeptide(L)'
;MKNNPVVPYILILAFGIGLIFFMSLTGAENKKEIAAEKEGGGETTEATDDGSALVQSCIGCHAADLTGAVGPNLHGLDEARIVDVLTNGIEGTPMTPGMKNEAEAKAIAEYISTLK
;
A
#
# COMPACT_ATOMS: atom_id res chain seq x y z
N MET A 1 31.06 35.71 -9.92
CA MET A 1 31.81 35.37 -8.70
C MET A 1 32.00 33.87 -8.70
N LYS A 2 33.24 33.44 -8.94
CA LYS A 2 33.60 32.14 -9.48
C LYS A 2 33.80 31.16 -8.32
N ASN A 3 32.96 30.13 -8.27
CA ASN A 3 33.13 28.91 -7.46
C ASN A 3 32.84 29.03 -5.95
N ASN A 4 31.73 29.68 -5.56
CA ASN A 4 31.23 29.49 -4.20
C ASN A 4 30.54 28.10 -4.14
N PRO A 5 31.05 27.15 -3.33
CA PRO A 5 30.50 25.79 -3.25
C PRO A 5 29.03 25.77 -2.82
N VAL A 6 28.52 26.86 -2.24
CA VAL A 6 27.11 27.01 -1.84
C VAL A 6 26.17 27.23 -3.03
N VAL A 7 26.64 27.81 -4.13
CA VAL A 7 25.82 28.13 -5.32
C VAL A 7 25.17 26.89 -5.94
N PRO A 8 25.87 25.75 -6.18
CA PRO A 8 25.20 24.55 -6.69
C PRO A 8 24.14 24.01 -5.72
N TYR A 9 24.33 24.10 -4.40
CA TYR A 9 23.33 23.64 -3.43
C TYR A 9 22.08 24.52 -3.42
N ILE A 10 22.22 25.84 -3.53
CA ILE A 10 21.08 26.75 -3.63
C ILE A 10 20.31 26.53 -4.92
N LEU A 11 21.01 26.25 -6.03
CA LEU A 11 20.37 25.94 -7.31
C LEU A 11 19.60 24.61 -7.26
N ILE A 12 20.16 23.56 -6.65
CA ILE A 12 19.47 22.27 -6.48
C ILE A 12 18.24 22.44 -5.57
N LEU A 13 18.37 23.19 -4.47
CA LEU A 13 17.26 23.47 -3.56
C LEU A 13 16.13 24.25 -4.24
N ALA A 14 16.48 25.31 -4.99
CA ALA A 14 15.50 26.08 -5.74
C ALA A 14 14.82 25.25 -6.85
N PHE A 15 15.58 24.37 -7.50
CA PHE A 15 15.05 23.46 -8.52
C PHE A 15 14.13 22.39 -7.91
N GLY A 16 14.48 21.85 -6.74
CA GLY A 16 13.64 20.91 -5.99
C GLY A 16 12.32 21.53 -5.54
N ILE A 17 12.35 22.74 -4.99
CA ILE A 17 11.12 23.46 -4.63
C ILE A 17 10.29 23.77 -5.88
N GLY A 18 10.93 24.21 -6.97
CA GLY A 18 10.26 24.45 -8.25
C GLY A 18 9.58 23.20 -8.82
N LEU A 19 10.24 22.04 -8.75
CA LEU A 19 9.69 20.76 -9.18
C LEU A 19 8.48 20.35 -8.35
N ILE A 20 8.52 20.52 -7.02
CA ILE A 20 7.38 20.20 -6.15
C ILE A 20 6.17 21.06 -6.51
N PHE A 21 6.33 22.37 -6.69
CA PHE A 21 5.23 23.25 -7.09
C PHE A 21 4.71 22.93 -8.49
N PHE A 22 5.59 22.67 -9.45
CA PHE A 22 5.21 22.30 -10.82
C PHE A 22 4.47 20.95 -10.88
N MET A 23 4.96 19.95 -10.15
CA MET A 23 4.35 18.62 -10.06
C MET A 23 3.07 18.63 -9.22
N SER A 24 2.92 19.56 -8.27
CA SER A 24 1.69 19.77 -7.51
C SER A 24 0.58 20.40 -8.38
N LEU A 25 0.93 21.35 -9.26
CA LEU A 25 -0.01 21.92 -10.24
C LEU A 25 -0.41 20.93 -11.33
N THR A 26 0.51 20.07 -11.78
CA THR A 26 0.25 19.07 -12.84
C THR A 26 -0.33 17.75 -12.29
N GLY A 27 -0.10 17.45 -11.01
CA GLY A 27 -0.58 16.25 -10.31
C GLY A 27 -2.05 16.32 -9.89
N ALA A 28 -2.63 17.53 -9.80
CA ALA A 28 -4.04 17.71 -9.48
C ALA A 28 -4.99 17.13 -10.56
N GLU A 29 -4.52 16.96 -11.79
CA GLU A 29 -5.30 16.37 -12.90
C GLU A 29 -5.00 14.88 -13.15
N ASN A 30 -3.94 14.33 -12.55
CA ASN A 30 -3.49 12.95 -12.79
C ASN A 30 -3.55 12.09 -11.52
N LYS A 31 -4.72 11.99 -10.90
CA LYS A 31 -5.00 11.16 -9.70
C LYS A 31 -4.85 9.64 -9.91
N LYS A 32 -4.32 9.17 -11.05
CA LYS A 32 -4.36 7.75 -11.42
C LYS A 32 -3.02 7.02 -11.58
N GLU A 33 -1.86 7.69 -11.53
CA GLU A 33 -0.58 7.03 -11.85
C GLU A 33 0.62 7.33 -10.93
N ILE A 34 0.49 8.13 -9.87
CA ILE A 34 1.61 8.43 -8.96
C ILE A 34 1.46 7.65 -7.65
N ALA A 35 1.60 6.32 -7.71
CA ALA A 35 1.66 5.43 -6.56
C ALA A 35 2.92 4.56 -6.58
N ALA A 36 4.01 5.05 -7.17
CA ALA A 36 5.28 4.36 -7.16
C ALA A 36 6.42 5.34 -6.88
N GLU A 37 7.21 4.99 -5.88
CA GLU A 37 8.51 5.53 -5.50
C GLU A 37 8.57 6.71 -4.51
N LYS A 38 8.53 6.27 -3.24
CA LYS A 38 9.61 6.44 -2.24
C LYS A 38 9.59 7.66 -1.30
N GLU A 39 9.32 7.30 -0.05
CA GLU A 39 9.88 7.79 1.23
C GLU A 39 9.37 9.15 1.74
N GLY A 40 8.47 9.08 2.73
CA GLY A 40 8.34 10.12 3.76
C GLY A 40 7.22 11.12 3.53
N GLY A 41 5.99 10.73 3.88
CA GLY A 41 4.87 11.68 3.98
C GLY A 41 3.58 11.09 3.45
N GLY A 42 3.03 10.09 4.15
CA GLY A 42 1.68 9.62 3.87
C GLY A 42 0.71 10.38 4.76
N GLU A 43 0.11 11.43 4.21
CA GLU A 43 -1.18 11.91 4.72
C GLU A 43 -2.12 10.72 4.90
N THR A 44 -2.81 10.76 6.03
CA THR A 44 -4.00 9.99 6.38
C THR A 44 -4.85 9.72 5.14
N THR A 45 -4.68 8.55 4.54
CA THR A 45 -5.76 7.90 3.81
C THR A 45 -6.90 7.81 4.82
N GLU A 46 -7.99 8.50 4.55
CA GLU A 46 -9.24 8.30 5.26
C GLU A 46 -9.45 6.79 5.32
N ALA A 47 -9.40 6.24 6.54
CA ALA A 47 -9.74 4.86 6.81
C ALA A 47 -11.23 4.73 6.56
N THR A 48 -11.60 4.62 5.28
CA THR A 48 -12.82 3.93 4.93
C THR A 48 -12.55 2.46 5.27
N ASP A 49 -13.46 1.84 6.01
CA ASP A 49 -13.47 0.41 6.34
C ASP A 49 -13.65 -0.47 5.08
N ASP A 50 -13.06 -0.06 3.95
CA ASP A 50 -13.11 -0.76 2.69
C ASP A 50 -12.04 -1.86 2.72
N GLY A 51 -12.46 -3.11 2.55
CA GLY A 51 -11.57 -4.27 2.55
C GLY A 51 -10.35 -4.12 1.63
N SER A 52 -10.44 -3.29 0.57
CA SER A 52 -9.32 -2.95 -0.31
C SER A 52 -8.16 -2.22 0.37
N ALA A 53 -8.43 -1.35 1.35
CA ALA A 53 -7.41 -0.66 2.13
C ALA A 53 -6.73 -1.62 3.11
N LEU A 54 -7.50 -2.52 3.71
CA LEU A 54 -7.00 -3.54 4.63
C LEU A 54 -6.07 -4.56 3.93
N VAL A 55 -6.36 -4.87 2.67
CA VAL A 55 -5.60 -5.80 1.82
C VAL A 55 -4.23 -5.26 1.39
N GLN A 56 -3.97 -3.95 1.55
CA GLN A 56 -2.64 -3.38 1.27
C GLN A 56 -1.53 -4.03 2.10
N SER A 57 -1.84 -4.52 3.30
CA SER A 57 -0.88 -5.27 4.11
C SER A 57 -0.60 -6.71 3.60
N CYS A 58 -1.45 -7.24 2.72
CA CYS A 58 -1.38 -8.63 2.24
C CYS A 58 -0.53 -8.78 0.98
N ILE A 59 -0.43 -7.72 0.15
CA ILE A 59 0.25 -7.78 -1.15
C ILE A 59 1.74 -8.10 -1.06
N GLY A 60 2.37 -7.78 0.07
CA GLY A 60 3.80 -8.05 0.30
C GLY A 60 4.14 -9.55 0.28
N CYS A 61 3.17 -10.39 0.64
CA CYS A 61 3.33 -11.85 0.63
C CYS A 61 2.54 -12.52 -0.50
N HIS A 62 1.41 -11.95 -0.91
CA HIS A 62 0.47 -12.58 -1.84
C HIS A 62 0.48 -11.96 -3.25
N ALA A 63 1.48 -11.13 -3.57
CA ALA A 63 1.55 -10.33 -4.79
C ALA A 63 0.51 -9.19 -4.85
N ALA A 64 0.75 -8.21 -5.73
CA ALA A 64 -0.07 -7.02 -5.89
C ALA A 64 -1.52 -7.34 -6.29
N ASP A 65 -1.73 -8.44 -7.00
CA ASP A 65 -3.02 -8.94 -7.46
C ASP A 65 -3.58 -10.05 -6.56
N LEU A 66 -2.91 -10.41 -5.46
CA LEU A 66 -3.29 -11.50 -4.56
C LEU A 66 -3.26 -12.90 -5.20
N THR A 67 -2.60 -13.07 -6.35
CA THR A 67 -2.46 -14.37 -7.02
C THR A 67 -1.43 -15.30 -6.38
N GLY A 68 -0.69 -14.80 -5.39
CA GLY A 68 0.30 -15.54 -4.62
C GLY A 68 1.74 -15.22 -5.04
N ALA A 69 2.64 -15.20 -4.06
CA ALA A 69 4.08 -15.06 -4.27
C ALA A 69 4.84 -15.86 -3.21
N VAL A 70 4.97 -15.30 -2.00
CA VAL A 70 5.49 -15.99 -0.81
C VAL A 70 4.37 -16.82 -0.18
N GLY A 71 3.18 -16.24 -0.09
CA GLY A 71 1.95 -16.92 0.29
C GLY A 71 1.17 -17.43 -0.94
N PRO A 72 0.21 -18.35 -0.75
CA PRO A 72 -0.58 -18.93 -1.82
C PRO A 72 -1.55 -17.92 -2.48
N ASN A 73 -2.14 -18.31 -3.60
CA ASN A 73 -3.24 -17.56 -4.23
C ASN A 73 -4.41 -17.39 -3.26
N LEU A 74 -4.96 -16.17 -3.18
CA LEU A 74 -6.12 -15.86 -2.35
C LEU A 74 -7.44 -15.82 -3.12
N HIS A 75 -7.42 -15.85 -4.45
CA HIS A 75 -8.62 -15.82 -5.29
C HIS A 75 -9.45 -17.09 -5.12
N GLY A 76 -10.77 -16.93 -5.12
CA GLY A 76 -11.71 -18.04 -5.02
C GLY A 76 -11.65 -18.82 -3.71
N LEU A 77 -11.02 -18.26 -2.66
CA LEU A 77 -11.06 -18.84 -1.33
C LEU A 77 -12.40 -18.56 -0.64
N ASP A 78 -12.79 -19.49 0.24
CA ASP A 78 -13.98 -19.36 1.07
C ASP A 78 -13.79 -18.27 2.14
N GLU A 79 -14.80 -17.42 2.32
CA GLU A 79 -14.73 -16.29 3.26
C GLU A 79 -14.50 -16.75 4.70
N ALA A 80 -15.16 -17.83 5.13
CA ALA A 80 -14.99 -18.35 6.49
C ALA A 80 -13.57 -18.88 6.69
N ARG A 81 -12.96 -19.46 5.65
CA ARG A 81 -11.55 -19.87 5.69
C ARG A 81 -10.62 -18.67 5.81
N ILE A 82 -10.88 -17.57 5.11
CA ILE A 82 -10.05 -16.36 5.21
C ILE A 82 -10.12 -15.76 6.63
N VAL A 83 -11.32 -15.65 7.20
CA VAL A 83 -11.51 -15.15 8.58
C VAL A 83 -10.82 -16.04 9.60
N ASP A 84 -10.94 -17.35 9.46
CA ASP A 84 -10.26 -18.34 10.32
C ASP A 84 -8.74 -18.16 10.27
N VAL A 85 -8.16 -18.08 9.08
CA VAL A 85 -6.71 -17.90 8.89
C VAL A 85 -6.22 -16.54 9.42
N LEU A 86 -6.99 -15.47 9.26
CA LEU A 86 -6.60 -14.15 9.80
C LEU A 86 -6.66 -14.11 11.34
N THR A 87 -7.55 -14.89 11.93
CA THR A 87 -7.73 -14.96 13.39
C THR A 87 -6.71 -15.91 14.02
N ASN A 88 -6.59 -17.12 13.48
CA ASN A 88 -5.83 -18.23 14.06
C ASN A 88 -4.44 -18.44 13.43
N GLY A 89 -4.18 -17.83 12.28
CA GLY A 89 -2.94 -18.04 11.53
C GLY A 89 -2.84 -19.44 10.93
N ILE A 90 -1.66 -19.77 10.40
CA ILE A 90 -1.32 -21.12 9.94
C ILE A 90 0.03 -21.50 10.57
N GLU A 91 0.00 -22.52 11.41
CA GLU A 91 1.19 -23.02 12.10
C GLU A 91 2.28 -23.45 11.10
N GLY A 92 3.53 -23.05 11.37
CA GLY A 92 4.66 -23.32 10.48
C GLY A 92 4.78 -22.38 9.28
N THR A 93 3.94 -21.33 9.18
CA THR A 93 4.01 -20.31 8.13
C THR A 93 4.22 -18.90 8.72
N PRO A 94 4.58 -17.90 7.89
CA PRO A 94 4.61 -16.49 8.31
C PRO A 94 3.22 -15.90 8.61
N MET A 95 2.13 -16.63 8.37
CA MET A 95 0.77 -16.18 8.64
C MET A 95 0.47 -16.35 10.14
N THR A 96 0.83 -15.36 10.95
CA THR A 96 0.62 -15.39 12.41
C THR A 96 -0.83 -15.09 12.80
N PRO A 97 -1.33 -15.66 13.91
CA PRO A 97 -2.65 -15.33 14.45
C PRO A 97 -2.78 -13.85 14.82
N GLY A 98 -4.02 -13.35 14.80
CA GLY A 98 -4.37 -12.02 15.31
C GLY A 98 -3.85 -10.85 14.47
N MET A 99 -3.58 -11.06 13.18
CA MET A 99 -3.15 -9.97 12.28
C MET A 99 -4.22 -8.89 12.09
N LYS A 100 -5.49 -9.26 12.25
CA LYS A 100 -6.66 -8.39 12.10
C LYS A 100 -7.70 -8.75 13.14
N ASN A 101 -8.53 -7.78 13.52
CA ASN A 101 -9.69 -8.06 14.36
C ASN A 101 -10.81 -8.75 13.54
N GLU A 102 -11.83 -9.29 14.20
CA GLU A 102 -12.89 -10.06 13.52
C GLU A 102 -13.64 -9.24 12.46
N ALA A 103 -13.86 -7.95 12.70
CA ALA A 103 -14.56 -7.08 11.76
C ALA A 103 -13.71 -6.79 10.51
N GLU A 104 -12.43 -6.47 10.71
CA GLU A 104 -11.47 -6.30 9.61
C GLU A 104 -11.27 -7.59 8.82
N ALA A 105 -11.21 -8.74 9.50
CA ALA A 105 -11.05 -10.04 8.84
C ALA A 105 -12.22 -10.36 7.92
N LYS A 106 -13.46 -10.03 8.33
CA LYS A 106 -14.65 -10.17 7.49
C LYS A 106 -14.61 -9.24 6.27
N ALA A 107 -14.25 -7.97 6.47
CA ALA A 107 -14.14 -7.01 5.35
C ALA A 107 -13.06 -7.43 4.33
N ILE A 108 -11.93 -7.97 4.80
CA ILE A 108 -10.89 -8.54 3.93
C ILE A 108 -11.40 -9.77 3.19
N ALA A 109 -12.07 -10.68 3.90
CA ALA A 109 -12.61 -11.91 3.30
C ALA A 109 -13.64 -11.61 2.21
N GLU A 110 -14.57 -10.70 2.47
CA GLU A 110 -15.59 -10.25 1.51
C GLU A 110 -14.93 -9.59 0.30
N TYR A 111 -13.91 -8.75 0.48
CA TYR A 111 -13.19 -8.19 -0.65
C TYR A 111 -12.50 -9.26 -1.49
N ILE A 112 -11.77 -10.18 -0.86
CA ILE A 112 -11.03 -11.24 -1.55
C ILE A 112 -11.98 -12.19 -2.29
N SER A 113 -13.17 -12.47 -1.74
CA SER A 113 -14.16 -13.34 -2.41
C SER A 113 -14.72 -12.73 -3.70
N THR A 114 -14.65 -11.41 -3.86
CA THR A 114 -14.97 -10.76 -5.14
C THR A 114 -13.92 -10.98 -6.23
N LEU A 115 -12.67 -11.31 -5.85
CA LEU A 115 -11.56 -11.55 -6.76
C LEU A 115 -11.63 -12.98 -7.31
N LYS A 116 -11.59 -13.11 -8.65
CA LYS A 116 -11.67 -14.38 -9.38
C LYS A 116 -10.41 -14.65 -10.17
#